data_AF-A0A634Z3L3-F1
#
_entry.id   AF-A0A634Z3L3-F1
#
_cell.length_a   1.000
_cell.length_b   1.000
_cell.length_c   1.000
_cell.angle_alpha   90.00
_cell.angle_beta   90.00
_cell.angle_gamma   90.00
#
_symmetry.space_group_name_H-M   'P 1'
#
loop_
_entity.id
_entity.type
_entity.pdbx_description
1 polymer ?
#
loop_
_entity_poly.entity_id
_entity_poly.type
_entity_poly.pdbx_seq_one_letter_code
_entity_poly.pdbx_strand_id
1 'polypeptide(L)'
;MAIRNAITTAITVRYNAVEQLHVGSHSQVRAGDSSTITALDSCMIRMGNHGTVICREHCKINTDDFASIDAGCYSVVTAGEDSSIIVGENSVVSAGIGSSITFRFWLGDIEDSVTAIVGEKGVRPNVTYSLKNGRVTCIQ
;
A
#
# COMPACT_ATOMS: atom_id res chain seq x y z
N MET A 1 -18.85 -15.61 1.64
CA MET A 1 -17.64 -16.47 1.74
C MET A 1 -17.20 -16.95 0.37
N ALA A 2 -16.42 -16.13 -0.33
CA ALA A 2 -15.69 -16.56 -1.52
C ALA A 2 -14.20 -16.21 -1.35
N ILE A 3 -13.45 -17.09 -0.68
CA ILE A 3 -11.99 -17.08 -0.75
C ILE A 3 -11.63 -17.58 -2.15
N ARG A 4 -11.12 -16.70 -3.01
CA ARG A 4 -10.65 -17.11 -4.34
C ARG A 4 -9.13 -17.20 -4.28
N ASN A 5 -8.63 -18.42 -4.10
CA ASN A 5 -7.20 -18.70 -4.10
C ASN A 5 -6.69 -18.72 -5.54
N ALA A 6 -5.92 -17.70 -5.91
CA ALA A 6 -5.26 -17.59 -7.20
C ALA A 6 -3.79 -18.04 -7.02
N ILE A 7 -3.58 -19.36 -6.94
CA ILE A 7 -2.25 -19.95 -6.67
C ILE A 7 -1.54 -20.25 -8.00
N THR A 8 -1.02 -19.23 -8.71
CA THR A 8 0.16 -19.35 -9.61
C THR A 8 0.59 -17.98 -10.19
N THR A 9 1.84 -17.91 -10.66
CA THR A 9 2.57 -16.73 -11.16
C THR A 9 1.82 -15.99 -12.28
N ALA A 10 1.67 -14.66 -12.12
CA ALA A 10 1.10 -13.73 -13.10
C ALA A 10 -0.40 -13.91 -13.44
N ILE A 11 -1.26 -13.88 -12.42
CA ILE A 11 -2.73 -13.82 -12.65
C ILE A 11 -3.16 -12.37 -12.81
N THR A 12 -3.97 -12.09 -13.83
CA THR A 12 -4.80 -10.87 -13.89
C THR A 12 -6.14 -11.15 -13.27
N VAL A 13 -6.37 -10.67 -12.06
CA VAL A 13 -7.64 -10.85 -11.36
C VAL A 13 -8.51 -9.61 -11.55
N ARG A 14 -9.76 -9.78 -11.98
CA ARG A 14 -10.76 -8.69 -12.06
C ARG A 14 -12.02 -9.06 -11.29
N TYR A 15 -12.33 -8.29 -10.26
CA TYR A 15 -13.56 -8.45 -9.48
C TYR A 15 -14.16 -7.09 -9.14
N ASN A 16 -15.49 -7.00 -9.05
CA ASN A 16 -16.19 -5.77 -8.65
C ASN A 16 -16.05 -5.50 -7.15
N ALA A 17 -16.20 -6.53 -6.32
CA ALA A 17 -15.88 -6.50 -4.89
C ALA A 17 -15.43 -7.91 -4.50
N VAL A 18 -14.40 -8.00 -3.65
CA VAL A 18 -13.90 -9.29 -3.17
C VAL A 18 -13.79 -9.28 -1.66
N GLU A 19 -14.49 -10.21 -1.00
CA GLU A 19 -14.35 -10.38 0.44
C GLU A 19 -12.90 -10.65 0.83
N GLN A 20 -12.23 -11.64 0.19
CA GLN A 20 -10.81 -11.93 0.37
C GLN A 20 -10.17 -12.57 -0.88
N LEU A 21 -9.06 -12.01 -1.33
CA LEU A 21 -8.27 -12.48 -2.46
C LEU A 21 -6.82 -12.76 -2.02
N HIS A 22 -6.36 -14.01 -2.21
CA HIS A 22 -4.95 -14.38 -1.98
C HIS A 22 -4.23 -14.55 -3.32
N VAL A 23 -3.12 -13.84 -3.48
CA VAL A 23 -2.39 -13.76 -4.75
C VAL A 23 -0.92 -14.09 -4.55
N GLY A 24 -0.41 -14.98 -5.40
CA GLY A 24 1.01 -15.32 -5.44
C GLY A 24 1.89 -14.18 -5.99
N SER A 25 3.21 -14.32 -5.86
CA SER A 25 4.18 -13.30 -6.27
C SER A 25 4.11 -12.99 -7.77
N HIS A 26 4.56 -11.79 -8.17
CA HIS A 26 4.61 -11.35 -9.57
C HIS A 26 3.25 -11.28 -10.28
N SER A 27 2.18 -10.96 -9.53
CA SER A 27 0.81 -10.97 -10.06
C SER A 27 0.25 -9.57 -10.30
N GLN A 28 -0.81 -9.51 -11.12
CA GLN A 28 -1.53 -8.27 -11.42
C GLN A 28 -2.96 -8.34 -10.91
N VAL A 29 -3.30 -7.54 -9.92
CA VAL A 29 -4.60 -7.57 -9.29
C VAL A 29 -5.36 -6.30 -9.63
N ARG A 30 -6.61 -6.45 -10.07
CA ARG A 30 -7.57 -5.36 -10.16
C ARG A 30 -8.83 -5.74 -9.42
N ALA A 31 -9.03 -5.21 -8.23
CA ALA A 31 -10.28 -5.35 -7.51
C ALA A 31 -11.03 -4.01 -7.53
N GLY A 32 -12.35 -4.05 -7.38
CA GLY A 32 -13.14 -2.84 -7.17
C GLY A 32 -13.24 -2.50 -5.69
N ASP A 33 -14.28 -1.76 -5.35
CA ASP A 33 -14.47 -1.19 -4.02
C ASP A 33 -14.63 -2.28 -2.94
N SER A 34 -14.27 -1.92 -1.70
CA SER A 34 -14.43 -2.75 -0.50
C SER A 34 -13.79 -4.14 -0.61
N SER A 35 -12.72 -4.24 -1.41
CA SER A 35 -12.02 -5.50 -1.61
C SER A 35 -10.91 -5.70 -0.58
N THR A 36 -10.68 -6.95 -0.14
CA THR A 36 -9.50 -7.30 0.66
C THR A 36 -8.55 -8.16 -0.16
N ILE A 37 -7.30 -7.70 -0.31
CA ILE A 37 -6.27 -8.35 -1.12
C ILE A 37 -5.06 -8.65 -0.25
N THR A 38 -4.66 -9.91 -0.20
CA THR A 38 -3.40 -10.36 0.39
C THR A 38 -2.51 -10.87 -0.74
N ALA A 39 -1.42 -10.16 -1.00
CA ALA A 39 -0.48 -10.48 -2.06
C ALA A 39 0.92 -10.79 -1.50
N LEU A 40 1.66 -11.64 -2.20
CA LEU A 40 3.08 -11.85 -1.93
C LEU A 40 3.94 -10.78 -2.64
N ASP A 41 5.19 -11.07 -2.92
CA ASP A 41 6.18 -10.11 -3.41
C ASP A 41 5.96 -9.71 -4.88
N SER A 42 6.45 -8.53 -5.24
CA SER A 42 6.50 -8.04 -6.63
C SER A 42 5.13 -8.00 -7.33
N CYS A 43 4.05 -7.75 -6.59
CA CYS A 43 2.71 -7.66 -7.16
C CYS A 43 2.35 -6.24 -7.59
N MET A 44 1.55 -6.12 -8.65
CA MET A 44 0.92 -4.88 -9.06
C MET A 44 -0.55 -4.92 -8.71
N ILE A 45 -1.02 -4.04 -7.84
CA ILE A 45 -2.36 -4.06 -7.28
C ILE A 45 -3.05 -2.74 -7.60
N ARG A 46 -4.24 -2.85 -8.19
CA ARG A 46 -5.21 -1.76 -8.35
C ARG A 46 -6.47 -2.12 -7.60
N MET A 47 -6.95 -1.20 -6.79
CA MET A 47 -8.14 -1.41 -5.99
C MET A 47 -8.98 -0.13 -5.99
N GLY A 48 -10.29 -0.29 -5.88
CA GLY A 48 -11.20 0.84 -5.68
C GLY A 48 -11.18 1.37 -4.26
N ASN A 49 -12.25 2.07 -3.89
CA ASN A 49 -12.40 2.73 -2.60
C ASN A 49 -12.60 1.74 -1.45
N HIS A 50 -12.32 2.16 -0.21
CA HIS A 50 -12.66 1.42 1.01
C HIS A 50 -12.08 0.00 1.09
N GLY A 51 -11.03 -0.29 0.35
CA GLY A 51 -10.44 -1.61 0.32
C GLY A 51 -9.25 -1.76 1.26
N THR A 52 -8.84 -3.00 1.49
CA THR A 52 -7.65 -3.36 2.26
C THR A 52 -6.65 -4.09 1.39
N VAL A 53 -5.40 -3.63 1.37
CA VAL A 53 -4.29 -4.32 0.69
C VAL A 53 -3.22 -4.66 1.71
N ILE A 54 -2.87 -5.95 1.78
CA ILE A 54 -1.70 -6.44 2.49
C ILE A 54 -0.76 -7.02 1.43
N CYS A 55 0.44 -6.50 1.33
CA CYS A 55 1.45 -7.06 0.44
C CYS A 55 2.81 -7.17 1.12
N ARG A 56 3.63 -8.06 0.59
CA ARG A 56 5.03 -8.18 1.01
C ARG A 56 5.89 -7.14 0.30
N GLU A 57 7.07 -7.52 -0.18
CA GLU A 57 8.07 -6.59 -0.67
C GLU A 57 7.90 -6.29 -2.16
N HIS A 58 8.50 -5.18 -2.62
CA HIS A 58 8.58 -4.81 -4.04
C HIS A 58 7.22 -4.65 -4.75
N CYS A 59 6.16 -4.37 -4.01
CA CYS A 59 4.83 -4.27 -4.60
C CYS A 59 4.52 -2.86 -5.08
N LYS A 60 3.70 -2.76 -6.13
CA LYS A 60 3.16 -1.49 -6.62
C LYS A 60 1.66 -1.45 -6.39
N ILE A 61 1.21 -0.58 -5.51
CA ILE A 61 -0.19 -0.46 -5.10
C ILE A 61 -0.73 0.88 -5.56
N ASN A 62 -1.89 0.86 -6.21
CA ASN A 62 -2.66 2.05 -6.55
C ASN A 62 -4.11 1.85 -6.11
N THR A 63 -4.53 2.61 -5.12
CA THR A 63 -5.90 2.59 -4.61
C THR A 63 -6.55 3.95 -4.76
N ASP A 64 -7.87 3.96 -4.73
CA ASP A 64 -8.63 5.19 -4.60
C ASP A 64 -8.73 5.57 -3.10
N ASP A 65 -9.83 6.20 -2.67
CA ASP A 65 -10.00 6.80 -1.35
C ASP A 65 -10.33 5.77 -0.26
N PHE A 66 -10.12 6.16 1.01
CA PHE A 66 -10.44 5.36 2.20
C PHE A 66 -9.78 3.98 2.24
N ALA A 67 -8.60 3.85 1.64
CA ALA A 67 -7.90 2.58 1.59
C ALA A 67 -7.09 2.31 2.87
N SER A 68 -7.00 1.04 3.26
CA SER A 68 -6.06 0.56 4.29
C SER A 68 -4.98 -0.27 3.61
N ILE A 69 -3.72 0.16 3.70
CA ILE A 69 -2.61 -0.45 2.99
C ILE A 69 -1.51 -0.80 3.98
N ASP A 70 -1.11 -2.07 4.00
CA ASP A 70 0.10 -2.57 4.66
C ASP A 70 1.01 -3.18 3.58
N ALA A 71 2.13 -2.51 3.30
CA ALA A 71 3.12 -2.98 2.34
C ALA A 71 4.49 -3.20 2.99
N GLY A 72 5.22 -4.19 2.50
CA GLY A 72 6.61 -4.43 2.86
C GLY A 72 7.58 -3.42 2.24
N CYS A 73 8.87 -3.69 2.41
CA CYS A 73 9.97 -2.85 1.92
C CYS A 73 9.97 -2.72 0.39
N TYR A 74 10.62 -1.66 -0.09
CA TYR A 74 10.79 -1.36 -1.53
C TYR A 74 9.48 -1.26 -2.32
N SER A 75 8.38 -0.95 -1.65
CA SER A 75 7.07 -0.86 -2.28
C SER A 75 6.80 0.55 -2.79
N VAL A 76 5.97 0.66 -3.81
CA VAL A 76 5.48 1.94 -4.35
C VAL A 76 3.98 1.99 -4.12
N VAL A 77 3.53 2.95 -3.32
CA VAL A 77 2.12 3.09 -2.94
C VAL A 77 1.59 4.44 -3.39
N THR A 78 0.44 4.41 -4.06
CA THR A 78 -0.37 5.59 -4.36
C THR A 78 -1.77 5.34 -3.85
N ALA A 79 -2.28 6.20 -2.97
CA ALA A 79 -3.63 6.10 -2.44
C ALA A 79 -4.37 7.44 -2.59
N GLY A 80 -5.69 7.39 -2.55
CA GLY A 80 -6.55 8.57 -2.53
C GLY A 80 -6.57 9.25 -1.17
N GLU A 81 -7.66 9.98 -0.92
CA GLU A 81 -7.94 10.70 0.32
C GLU A 81 -8.26 9.74 1.48
N ASP A 82 -8.13 10.24 2.70
CA ASP A 82 -8.52 9.55 3.95
C ASP A 82 -8.02 8.10 4.07
N SER A 83 -6.83 7.83 3.52
CA SER A 83 -6.24 6.50 3.47
C SER A 83 -5.22 6.29 4.60
N SER A 84 -5.13 5.05 5.10
CA SER A 84 -4.14 4.64 6.10
C SER A 84 -3.10 3.76 5.44
N ILE A 85 -1.85 4.23 5.40
CA ILE A 85 -0.77 3.57 4.69
C ILE A 85 0.36 3.23 5.65
N ILE A 86 0.76 1.98 5.66
CA ILE A 86 1.94 1.48 6.36
C ILE A 86 2.86 0.87 5.30
N VAL A 87 4.12 1.29 5.28
CA VAL A 87 5.12 0.77 4.35
C VAL A 87 6.43 0.44 5.05
N GLY A 88 7.19 -0.51 4.51
CA GLY A 88 8.55 -0.82 4.97
C GLY A 88 9.61 0.15 4.45
N GLU A 89 10.86 -0.11 4.82
CA GLU A 89 12.04 0.64 4.38
C GLU A 89 12.15 0.76 2.85
N ASN A 90 12.78 1.85 2.40
CA ASN A 90 13.03 2.13 0.98
C ASN A 90 11.75 2.16 0.11
N SER A 91 10.59 2.27 0.74
CA SER A 91 9.32 2.43 0.04
C SER A 91 9.05 3.88 -0.30
N VAL A 92 8.22 4.06 -1.31
CA VAL A 92 7.84 5.34 -1.86
C VAL A 92 6.32 5.46 -1.81
N VAL A 93 5.80 6.55 -1.24
CA VAL A 93 4.37 6.70 -0.97
C VAL A 93 3.86 8.07 -1.42
N SER A 94 2.71 8.10 -2.07
CA SER A 94 1.91 9.30 -2.26
C SER A 94 0.47 9.04 -1.83
N ALA A 95 -0.15 10.01 -1.17
CA ALA A 95 -1.53 9.89 -0.70
C ALA A 95 -2.26 11.24 -0.77
N GLY A 96 -3.60 11.18 -0.82
CA GLY A 96 -4.48 12.33 -0.76
C GLY A 96 -4.57 12.95 0.64
N ILE A 97 -5.29 14.07 0.73
CA ILE A 97 -5.51 14.78 2.00
C ILE A 97 -6.24 13.88 3.03
N GLY A 98 -5.99 14.09 4.31
CA GLY A 98 -6.59 13.31 5.40
C GLY A 98 -5.92 11.96 5.65
N SER A 99 -5.04 11.52 4.75
CA SER A 99 -4.32 10.26 4.87
C SER A 99 -3.24 10.28 5.96
N SER A 100 -2.87 9.08 6.43
CA SER A 100 -1.68 8.88 7.26
C SER A 100 -0.70 7.92 6.56
N ILE A 101 0.59 8.24 6.64
CA ILE A 101 1.67 7.44 6.06
C ILE A 101 2.63 7.07 7.18
N THR A 102 2.72 5.80 7.52
CA THR A 102 3.65 5.25 8.51
C THR A 102 4.75 4.45 7.81
N PHE A 103 5.99 4.86 7.99
CA PHE A 103 7.16 4.10 7.55
C PHE A 103 7.68 3.29 8.72
N ARG A 104 7.80 1.96 8.56
CA ARG A 104 8.45 1.05 9.52
C ARG A 104 9.87 0.77 9.06
N PHE A 105 10.81 0.79 9.99
CA PHE A 105 12.23 0.57 9.74
C PHE A 105 12.92 -0.07 10.94
N TRP A 106 14.08 -0.67 10.71
CA TRP A 106 14.83 -1.40 11.72
C TRP A 106 16.10 -0.63 12.11
N LEU A 107 16.24 -0.38 13.41
CA LEU A 107 17.44 0.17 14.04
C LEU A 107 18.23 -0.97 14.68
N GLY A 108 18.84 -1.82 13.83
CA GLY A 108 19.45 -3.08 14.27
C GLY A 108 18.37 -4.11 14.60
N ASP A 109 18.15 -4.36 15.89
CA ASP A 109 17.18 -5.35 16.38
C ASP A 109 15.86 -4.73 16.86
N ILE A 110 15.72 -3.40 16.77
CA ILE A 110 14.54 -2.65 17.22
C ILE A 110 13.77 -2.17 15.99
N GLU A 111 12.50 -2.53 15.88
CA GLU A 111 11.58 -1.93 14.93
C GLU A 111 11.12 -0.56 15.45
N ASP A 112 11.26 0.46 14.62
CA ASP A 112 10.78 1.82 14.89
C ASP A 112 9.94 2.31 13.70
N SER A 113 9.17 3.37 13.90
CA SER A 113 8.31 3.91 12.85
C SER A 113 8.16 5.42 12.92
N VAL A 114 7.94 6.03 11.77
CA VAL A 114 7.64 7.46 11.64
C VAL A 114 6.35 7.63 10.85
N THR A 115 5.39 8.32 11.45
CA THR A 115 4.10 8.65 10.84
C THR A 115 4.06 10.10 10.38
N ALA A 116 3.65 10.31 9.12
CA ALA A 116 3.33 11.59 8.55
C ALA A 116 1.82 11.67 8.27
N ILE A 117 1.19 12.76 8.68
CA ILE A 117 -0.20 13.05 8.31
C ILE A 117 -0.19 13.90 7.04
N VAL A 118 -1.09 13.63 6.11
CA VAL A 118 -1.18 14.33 4.83
C VAL A 118 -2.23 15.43 4.91
N GLY A 119 -1.84 16.69 4.73
CA GLY A 119 -2.76 17.84 4.77
C GLY A 119 -2.36 18.95 5.75
N GLU A 120 -3.34 19.67 6.29
CA GLU A 120 -3.14 20.80 7.18
C GLU A 120 -2.27 20.40 8.38
N LYS A 121 -1.02 20.89 8.42
CA LYS A 121 0.02 20.67 9.46
C LYS A 121 0.95 19.48 9.24
N GLY A 122 0.83 18.74 8.14
CA GLY A 122 1.69 17.60 7.86
C GLY A 122 2.43 17.72 6.53
N VAL A 123 2.52 16.60 5.83
CA VAL A 123 3.09 16.54 4.49
C VAL A 123 2.06 16.96 3.43
N ARG A 124 2.53 17.40 2.26
CA ARG A 124 1.66 17.91 1.20
C ARG A 124 0.89 16.76 0.53
N PRO A 125 -0.40 16.92 0.25
CA PRO A 125 -1.17 15.92 -0.48
C PRO A 125 -0.64 15.72 -1.89
N ASN A 126 -0.76 14.49 -2.40
CA ASN A 126 -0.38 14.08 -3.75
C ASN A 126 1.09 14.37 -4.10
N VAL A 127 1.94 14.48 -3.07
CA VAL A 127 3.40 14.52 -3.20
C VAL A 127 3.97 13.17 -2.82
N THR A 128 5.06 12.80 -3.45
CA THR A 128 5.72 11.51 -3.22
C THR A 128 6.75 11.65 -2.11
N TYR A 129 6.73 10.72 -1.15
CA TYR A 129 7.58 10.69 0.03
C TYR A 129 8.29 9.35 0.18
N SER A 130 9.49 9.39 0.75
CA SER A 130 10.27 8.23 1.14
C SER A 130 10.91 8.50 2.49
N LEU A 131 11.13 7.45 3.29
CA LEU A 131 11.95 7.56 4.48
C LEU A 131 13.43 7.63 4.07
N LYS A 132 14.15 8.65 4.53
CA LYS A 132 15.61 8.77 4.40
C LYS A 132 16.20 9.19 5.74
N ASN A 133 17.15 8.42 6.26
CA ASN A 133 17.82 8.68 7.55
C ASN A 133 16.82 8.95 8.69
N GLY A 134 15.75 8.13 8.79
CA GLY A 134 14.71 8.28 9.81
C GLY A 134 13.78 9.49 9.63
N ARG A 135 13.83 10.19 8.48
CA ARG A 135 12.96 11.33 8.19
C ARG A 135 12.16 11.12 6.92
N VAL A 136 10.88 11.46 6.98
CA VAL A 136 10.02 11.49 5.79
C VAL A 136 10.46 12.63 4.89
N THR A 137 10.94 12.28 3.71
CA THR A 137 11.55 13.22 2.75
C THR A 137 10.76 13.19 1.46
N CYS A 138 10.41 14.35 0.92
CA CYS A 138 9.81 14.40 -0.41
C CYS A 138 10.83 13.97 -1.47
N ILE A 139 10.37 13.20 -2.44
CA ILE A 139 11.15 12.87 -3.63
C ILE A 139 10.37 13.40 -4.84
N GLN A 140 11.07 14.17 -5.68
CA GLN A 140 10.51 14.88 -6.83
C GLN A 140 11.23 14.41 -8.09
#